data_AF-A0A6N6KG03-F1
#
_entry.id   AF-A0A6N6KG03-F1
#
_cell.length_a   1.000
_cell.length_b   1.000
_cell.length_c   1.000
_cell.angle_alpha   90.00
_cell.angle_beta   90.00
_cell.angle_gamma   90.00
#
_symmetry.space_group_name_H-M   'P 1'
#
loop_
_entity.id
_entity.type
_entity.pdbx_description
1 polymer ?
#
loop_
_entity_poly.entity_id
_entity_poly.type
_entity_poly.pdbx_seq_one_letter_code
_entity_poly.pdbx_strand_id
1 'polypeptide(L)'
;MTDQKKFQALVEKVNLYLDNELNESAERELLKEIKSNPEYFKLLSQEKSFRDFIKTRLNRSKPSPVLIQSIKESIRSKTHAMSEHKIKR
;
A
#
# COMPACT_ATOMS: atom_id res chain seq x y z
N MET A 1 23.99 -16.17 12.04
CA MET A 1 22.94 -15.65 12.96
C MET A 1 22.49 -14.23 12.62
N THR A 2 23.36 -13.37 12.08
CA THR A 2 23.07 -11.96 11.76
C THR A 2 22.22 -11.76 10.50
N ASP A 3 22.46 -12.52 9.44
CA ASP A 3 21.77 -12.32 8.15
C ASP A 3 20.31 -12.77 8.17
N GLN A 4 20.00 -13.81 8.95
CA GLN A 4 18.63 -14.29 9.13
C GLN A 4 17.73 -13.25 9.82
N LYS A 5 18.27 -12.53 10.81
CA LYS A 5 17.55 -11.42 11.47
C LYS A 5 17.31 -10.25 10.52
N LYS A 6 18.29 -9.91 9.68
CA LYS A 6 18.15 -8.84 8.67
C LYS A 6 17.08 -9.20 7.63
N PHE A 7 17.07 -10.45 7.19
CA PHE A 7 16.05 -10.94 6.26
C PHE A 7 14.64 -10.89 6.87
N GLN A 8 14.47 -11.35 8.11
CA GLN A 8 13.18 -11.26 8.81
C GLN A 8 12.70 -9.81 8.96
N ALA A 9 13.60 -8.89 9.33
CA ALA A 9 13.27 -7.47 9.43
C ALA A 9 12.85 -6.86 8.08
N LEU A 10 13.45 -7.31 6.97
CA LEU A 10 13.03 -6.90 5.63
C LEU A 10 11.63 -7.41 5.30
N VAL A 11 11.35 -8.69 5.56
CA VAL A 11 10.02 -9.28 5.35
C VAL A 11 8.95 -8.52 6.14
N GLU A 12 9.23 -8.19 7.39
CA GLU A 12 8.34 -7.39 8.24
C GLU A 12 8.09 -6.00 7.65
N LYS A 13 9.14 -5.28 7.22
CA LYS A 13 9.00 -3.97 6.54
C LYS A 13 8.17 -4.08 5.26
N VAL A 14 8.38 -5.11 4.44
CA VAL A 14 7.61 -5.35 3.22
C VAL A 14 6.14 -5.60 3.54
N ASN A 15 5.85 -6.34 4.61
CA ASN A 15 4.46 -6.55 5.05
C ASN A 15 3.81 -5.24 5.49
N LEU A 16 4.46 -4.48 6.36
CA LEU A 16 3.97 -3.16 6.79
C LEU A 16 3.75 -2.23 5.59
N TYR A 17 4.63 -2.28 4.58
CA TYR A 17 4.46 -1.51 3.34
C TYR A 17 3.19 -1.92 2.59
N LEU A 18 2.99 -3.22 2.37
CA LEU A 18 1.84 -3.75 1.65
C LEU A 18 0.51 -3.52 2.37
N ASP A 19 0.56 -3.40 3.70
CA ASP A 19 -0.59 -3.09 4.56
C ASP A 19 -0.82 -1.56 4.73
N ASN A 20 0.05 -0.71 4.14
CA ASN A 20 0.06 0.75 4.28
C ASN A 20 0.23 1.23 5.73
N GLU A 21 0.98 0.46 6.53
CA GLU A 21 1.27 0.75 7.94
C GLU A 21 2.66 1.37 8.15
N LEU A 22 3.46 1.51 7.07
CA LEU A 22 4.70 2.28 7.14
C LEU A 22 4.43 3.78 7.17
N ASN A 23 5.24 4.49 7.96
CA ASN A 23 5.30 5.94 7.88
C ASN A 23 5.98 6.39 6.56
N GLU A 24 5.69 7.62 6.13
CA GLU A 24 6.18 8.13 4.84
C GLU A 24 7.71 8.08 4.69
N SER A 25 8.46 8.32 5.78
CA SER A 25 9.92 8.26 5.76
C SER A 25 10.43 6.85 5.51
N ALA A 26 9.90 5.86 6.22
CA ALA A 26 10.32 4.47 6.14
C ALA A 26 9.88 3.84 4.81
N GLU A 27 8.72 4.25 4.29
CA GLU A 27 8.28 3.87 2.95
C GLU A 27 9.31 4.33 1.90
N ARG A 28 9.71 5.61 1.93
CA ARG A 28 10.69 6.15 0.96
C ARG A 28 12.05 5.46 1.08
N GLU A 29 12.48 5.14 2.30
CA GLU A 29 13.72 4.38 2.54
C GLU A 29 13.63 2.97 1.96
N LEU A 30 12.55 2.24 2.26
CA LEU A 30 12.33 0.89 1.74
C LEU A 30 12.30 0.89 0.20
N LEU A 31 11.61 1.86 -0.42
CA LEU A 31 11.56 1.96 -1.88
C LEU A 31 12.93 2.24 -2.50
N LYS A 32 13.79 3.02 -1.83
CA LYS A 32 15.18 3.23 -2.26
C LYS A 32 15.99 1.93 -2.16
N GLU A 33 15.85 1.19 -1.07
CA GLU A 33 16.52 -0.11 -0.87
C GLU A 33 16.06 -1.16 -1.89
N ILE A 34 14.77 -1.21 -2.20
CA ILE A 34 14.22 -2.13 -3.21
C ILE A 34 14.75 -1.77 -4.61
N LYS A 35 14.89 -0.48 -4.91
CA LYS A 35 15.44 -0.02 -6.19
C LYS A 35 16.91 -0.37 -6.35
N SER A 36 17.68 -0.39 -5.26
CA SER A 36 19.11 -0.72 -5.30
C SER A 36 19.40 -2.22 -5.22
N ASN A 37 18.44 -3.05 -4.79
CA ASN A 37 18.62 -4.49 -4.64
C ASN A 37 17.55 -5.32 -5.39
N PRO A 38 17.90 -5.97 -6.50
CA PRO A 38 16.98 -6.83 -7.27
C PRO A 38 16.35 -7.98 -6.46
N GLU A 39 17.04 -8.51 -5.44
CA GLU A 39 16.51 -9.60 -4.61
C GLU A 39 15.38 -9.10 -3.69
N TYR A 40 15.45 -7.85 -3.23
CA TYR A 40 14.40 -7.25 -2.40
C TYR A 40 13.15 -6.96 -3.24
N PHE A 41 13.34 -6.58 -4.51
CA PHE A 41 12.24 -6.45 -5.46
C PHE A 41 11.55 -7.79 -5.72
N LYS A 42 12.31 -8.89 -5.88
CA LYS A 42 11.73 -10.23 -6.02
C LYS A 42 10.88 -10.60 -4.81
N LEU A 43 11.37 -10.36 -3.59
CA LEU A 43 10.62 -10.60 -2.36
C LEU A 43 9.30 -9.81 -2.32
N LEU A 44 9.36 -8.50 -2.58
CA LEU A 44 8.16 -7.65 -2.65
C LEU A 44 7.15 -8.18 -3.68
N SER A 45 7.64 -8.57 -4.85
CA SER A 45 6.81 -9.09 -5.95
C SER A 45 6.14 -10.42 -5.60
N GLN A 46 6.87 -11.32 -4.92
CA GLN A 46 6.35 -12.59 -4.41
C GLN A 46 5.25 -12.38 -3.37
N GLU A 47 5.50 -11.55 -2.36
CA GLU A 47 4.50 -11.24 -1.31
C GLU A 47 3.25 -10.59 -1.88
N LYS A 48 3.42 -9.63 -2.80
CA LYS A 48 2.30 -8.99 -3.50
C LYS A 48 1.47 -10.00 -4.28
N SER A 49 2.12 -10.84 -5.07
CA SER A 49 1.46 -11.88 -5.87
C SER A 49 0.70 -12.88 -4.98
N PHE A 50 1.28 -13.25 -3.84
CA PHE A 50 0.64 -14.14 -2.87
C PHE A 50 -0.60 -13.50 -2.23
N ARG A 51 -0.52 -12.24 -1.83
CA ARG A 51 -1.68 -11.49 -1.29
C ARG A 51 -2.78 -11.36 -2.33
N ASP A 52 -2.43 -11.09 -3.59
CA ASP A 52 -3.41 -11.02 -4.67
C ASP A 52 -4.03 -12.38 -4.97
N PHE A 53 -3.25 -13.46 -4.94
CA PHE A 53 -3.77 -14.82 -5.01
C PHE A 53 -4.80 -15.09 -3.91
N ILE A 54 -4.49 -14.77 -2.65
CA ILE A 54 -5.44 -14.91 -1.54
C ILE A 54 -6.72 -14.10 -1.81
N LYS A 55 -6.58 -12.84 -2.24
CA LYS A 55 -7.75 -11.99 -2.57
C LYS A 55 -8.66 -12.60 -3.63
N THR A 56 -8.12 -13.31 -4.63
CA THR A 56 -8.93 -13.99 -5.66
C THR A 56 -9.68 -15.22 -5.14
N ARG A 57 -9.16 -15.88 -4.10
CA ARG A 57 -9.77 -17.08 -3.50
C ARG A 57 -10.77 -16.76 -2.40
N LEU A 58 -10.74 -15.56 -1.85
CA LEU A 58 -11.66 -15.12 -0.80
C LEU A 58 -12.98 -14.63 -1.41
N ASN A 59 -14.09 -15.26 -1.02
CA ASN A 59 -15.43 -14.75 -1.30
C ASN A 59 -15.71 -13.51 -0.44
N ARG A 60 -15.38 -12.34 -0.95
CA ARG A 60 -15.67 -11.05 -0.29
C ARG A 60 -17.10 -10.62 -0.59
N SER A 61 -17.82 -10.18 0.45
CA SER A 61 -19.13 -9.56 0.29
C SER A 61 -19.03 -8.32 -0.60
N LYS A 62 -19.89 -8.23 -1.60
CA LYS A 62 -19.95 -7.04 -2.46
C LYS A 62 -20.52 -5.88 -1.64
N PRO A 63 -19.89 -4.68 -1.67
CA PRO A 63 -20.44 -3.52 -1.00
C PRO A 63 -21.79 -3.14 -1.62
N SER A 64 -22.68 -2.54 -0.82
CA SER A 64 -23.97 -2.10 -1.34
C SER A 64 -23.80 -0.97 -2.36
N PRO A 65 -24.66 -0.88 -3.39
CA PRO A 65 -24.60 0.22 -4.36
C PRO A 65 -24.65 1.61 -3.72
N VAL A 66 -25.42 1.74 -2.64
CA VAL A 66 -25.54 2.98 -1.85
C VAL A 66 -24.20 3.37 -1.23
N LEU A 67 -23.48 2.41 -0.62
CA LEU A 67 -22.16 2.66 -0.05
C LEU A 67 -21.13 3.06 -1.11
N ILE A 68 -21.19 2.43 -2.30
CA ILE A 68 -20.32 2.81 -3.42
C ILE A 68 -20.58 4.27 -3.82
N GLN A 69 -21.85 4.67 -3.90
CA GLN A 69 -22.23 6.02 -4.29
C GLN A 69 -21.82 7.07 -3.24
N SER A 70 -22.04 6.79 -1.96
CA SER A 70 -21.66 7.71 -0.88
C SER A 70 -20.14 7.91 -0.79
N ILE A 71 -19.35 6.85 -0.99
CA ILE A 71 -17.89 6.94 -1.06
C ILE A 71 -17.45 7.79 -2.25
N LYS A 72 -18.03 7.57 -3.45
CA LYS A 72 -17.72 8.36 -4.65
C LYS A 72 -18.00 9.85 -4.44
N GLU A 73 -19.12 10.17 -3.83
CA GLU A 73 -19.51 11.54 -3.54
C GLU A 73 -18.58 12.20 -2.50
N SER A 74 -18.21 11.46 -1.45
CA SER A 74 -17.24 11.92 -0.45
C SER A 74 -15.86 12.22 -1.04
N ILE A 75 -15.40 11.41 -2.00
CA ILE A 75 -14.14 11.67 -2.70
C ILE A 75 -14.26 12.93 -3.56
N ARG A 76 -15.33 13.05 -4.34
CA ARG A 76 -15.56 14.22 -5.22
C ARG A 76 -15.61 15.53 -4.43
N SER A 77 -16.28 15.55 -3.29
CA SER A 77 -16.36 16.75 -2.45
C SER A 77 -14.99 17.15 -1.87
N LYS A 78 -14.18 16.19 -1.43
CA LYS A 78 -12.79 16.45 -0.99
C LYS A 78 -11.93 16.99 -2.12
N THR A 79 -12.03 16.46 -3.33
CA THR A 79 -11.29 16.96 -4.50
C THR A 79 -11.68 18.40 -4.84
N HIS A 80 -12.99 18.73 -4.82
CA HIS A 80 -13.46 20.10 -5.05
C HIS A 80 -12.94 21.08 -3.98
N ALA A 81 -13.02 20.72 -2.70
CA ALA A 81 -12.51 21.56 -1.60
C ALA A 81 -11.00 21.87 -1.73
N MET A 82 -10.19 20.90 -2.20
CA MET A 82 -8.75 21.09 -2.45
C MET A 82 -8.47 21.99 -3.67
N SER A 83 -9.36 21.98 -4.67
CA SER A 83 -9.23 22.84 -5.86
C SER A 83 -9.56 24.30 -5.56
N GLU A 84 -10.56 24.57 -4.72
CA GLU A 84 -10.96 25.94 -4.34
C GLU A 84 -9.89 26.65 -3.48
N HIS A 85 -9.18 25.89 -2.62
CA HIS A 85 -8.09 26.43 -1.81
C HIS A 85 -6.84 26.84 -2.62
N LYS A 86 -6.70 26.39 -3.87
CA LYS A 86 -5.58 26.78 -4.76
C LYS A 86 -5.84 28.08 -5.54
N ILE A 87 -7.07 28.56 -5.60
CA ILE A 87 -7.45 29.75 -6.39
C ILE A 87 -7.41 31.03 -5.54
N LYS A 88 -7.33 30.93 -4.21
CA LYS A 88 -7.34 32.07 -3.26
C LYS A 88 -5.94 32.44 -2.70
N ARG A 89 -4.86 32.21 -3.45
CA ARG A 89 -3.52 32.72 -3.09
C ARG A 89 -2.96 33.58 -4.21
#